data_AF-A0A7C6Y1J9-F1
#
_entry.id   AF-A0A7C6Y1J9-F1
#
_cell.length_a   1.000
_cell.length_b   1.000
_cell.length_c   1.000
_cell.angle_alpha   90.00
_cell.angle_beta   90.00
_cell.angle_gamma   90.00
#
_symmetry.space_group_name_H-M   'P 1'
#
loop_
_entity.id
_entity.type
_entity.pdbx_description
1 polymer ?
#
loop_
_entity_poly.entity_id
_entity_poly.type
_entity_poly.pdbx_seq_one_letter_code
_entity_poly.pdbx_strand_id
1 'polypeptide(L)'
;INSYALAEYWFGEGSRFNNYLFVFVGRVLGSAIMVNGKILKGARNISSLIGHVVVEPEGPECICGKKGCLDAVVSEIAIEREARHIIGTKEGGFLAYNQDRTFFDEIVNAAKSGNETYIELFKRRGNYIGKAIAEIINLVDFEVIILSYLNIKEEWQEMQEAYQTYSYQIDGMTGSLPKIISGTFKEEQLSMVPSAIVVDRMFSDLDIRDNAAGELRAVLK
;
A
#
# COMPACT_ATOMS: atom_id res chain seq x y z
N ILE A 1 1.63 -7.76 6.48
CA ILE A 1 1.27 -6.32 6.38
C ILE A 1 1.49 -5.58 7.69
N ASN A 2 0.83 -5.95 8.80
CA ASN A 2 1.08 -5.30 10.11
C ASN A 2 2.58 -5.23 10.47
N SER A 3 3.33 -6.29 10.19
CA SER A 3 4.78 -6.34 10.38
C SER A 3 5.53 -5.27 9.57
N TYR A 4 5.07 -4.91 8.37
CA TYR A 4 5.67 -3.82 7.59
C TYR A 4 5.39 -2.46 8.23
N ALA A 5 4.15 -2.21 8.66
CA ALA A 5 3.85 -0.99 9.40
C ALA A 5 4.71 -0.92 10.67
N LEU A 6 4.82 -2.00 11.44
CA LEU A 6 5.76 -2.06 12.57
C LEU A 6 7.21 -1.84 12.15
N ALA A 7 7.66 -2.35 11.00
CA ALA A 7 9.01 -2.11 10.52
C ALA A 7 9.23 -0.63 10.16
N GLU A 8 8.27 0.02 9.49
CA GLU A 8 8.30 1.46 9.23
C GLU A 8 8.32 2.25 10.54
N TYR A 9 7.52 1.84 11.52
CA TYR A 9 7.50 2.44 12.85
C TYR A 9 8.85 2.31 13.55
N TRP A 10 9.43 1.12 13.63
CA TRP A 10 10.65 0.90 14.40
C TRP A 10 11.91 1.36 13.69
N PHE A 11 11.96 1.24 12.37
CA PHE A 11 13.21 1.30 11.61
C PHE A 11 13.14 2.19 10.36
N GLY A 12 11.96 2.65 9.96
CA GLY A 12 11.74 3.34 8.68
C GLY A 12 11.22 4.77 8.80
N GLU A 13 10.55 5.23 7.74
CA GLU A 13 9.96 6.57 7.65
C GLU A 13 8.76 6.74 8.57
N GLY A 14 8.05 5.65 8.88
CA GLY A 14 7.02 5.62 9.91
C GLY A 14 7.54 5.95 11.32
N SER A 15 8.86 6.01 11.51
CA SER A 15 9.45 6.32 12.80
C SER A 15 9.14 7.73 13.32
N ARG A 16 8.72 8.64 12.44
CA ARG A 16 8.43 10.05 12.76
C ARG A 16 6.96 10.31 13.11
N PHE A 17 6.11 9.29 13.00
CA PHE A 17 4.66 9.42 13.06
C PHE A 17 4.06 8.35 13.97
N ASN A 18 2.97 8.70 14.66
CA ASN A 18 2.25 7.78 15.52
C ASN A 18 0.91 7.35 14.91
N ASN A 19 0.39 8.13 13.96
CA ASN A 19 -0.89 7.92 13.30
C ASN A 19 -0.70 7.96 11.78
N TYR A 20 -0.73 6.80 11.13
CA TYR A 20 -0.56 6.72 9.69
C TYR A 20 -1.26 5.50 9.09
N LEU A 21 -1.55 5.61 7.80
CA LEU A 21 -1.96 4.49 6.96
C LEU A 21 -0.73 3.92 6.25
N PHE A 22 -0.47 2.63 6.43
CA PHE A 22 0.49 1.89 5.62
C PHE A 22 -0.26 1.12 4.53
N VAL A 23 0.14 1.28 3.27
CA VAL A 23 -0.41 0.55 2.13
C VAL A 23 0.74 -0.14 1.39
N PHE A 24 0.57 -1.43 1.14
CA PHE A 24 1.48 -2.24 0.35
C PHE A 24 0.77 -2.70 -0.92
N VAL A 25 1.38 -2.46 -2.08
CA VAL A 25 0.84 -2.84 -3.38
C VAL A 25 1.83 -3.78 -4.07
N GLY A 26 1.68 -5.09 -3.85
CA GLY A 26 2.49 -6.12 -4.50
C GLY A 26 1.62 -7.20 -5.14
N ARG A 27 2.05 -8.46 -5.07
CA ARG A 27 1.24 -9.64 -5.48
C ARG A 27 -0.21 -9.53 -5.04
N VAL A 28 -0.42 -9.04 -3.83
CA VAL A 28 -1.71 -8.60 -3.31
C VAL A 28 -1.57 -7.19 -2.73
N LEU A 29 -2.68 -6.48 -2.64
CA LEU A 29 -2.81 -5.25 -1.88
C LEU A 29 -3.14 -5.55 -0.42
N GLY A 30 -2.41 -4.90 0.49
CA GLY A 30 -2.70 -4.95 1.91
C GLY A 30 -2.51 -3.58 2.56
N SER A 31 -3.14 -3.38 3.71
CA SER A 31 -2.90 -2.18 4.50
C SER A 31 -2.88 -2.45 6.01
N ALA A 32 -2.33 -1.51 6.75
CA ALA A 32 -2.36 -1.47 8.20
C ALA A 32 -2.57 -0.03 8.65
N ILE A 33 -3.38 0.15 9.70
CA ILE A 33 -3.59 1.44 10.32
C ILE A 33 -2.81 1.49 11.63
N MET A 34 -1.98 2.50 11.78
CA MET A 34 -1.29 2.84 13.03
C MET A 34 -2.06 3.96 13.73
N VAL A 35 -2.36 3.78 15.01
CA VAL A 35 -2.99 4.80 15.89
C VAL A 35 -2.24 4.83 17.19
N ASN A 36 -1.74 6.01 17.59
CA ASN A 36 -0.94 6.20 18.80
C ASN A 36 0.21 5.18 18.91
N GLY A 37 0.92 4.95 17.80
CA GLY A 37 2.04 4.00 17.73
C GLY A 37 1.65 2.53 17.84
N LYS A 38 0.35 2.20 17.80
CA LYS A 38 -0.15 0.82 17.87
C LYS A 38 -0.94 0.45 16.63
N ILE A 39 -0.78 -0.78 16.18
CA ILE A 39 -1.60 -1.32 15.10
C ILE A 39 -3.06 -1.39 15.56
N LEU A 40 -3.94 -0.70 14.85
CA LEU A 40 -5.38 -0.90 14.98
C LEU A 40 -5.69 -2.30 14.47
N LYS A 41 -6.02 -3.25 15.36
CA LYS A 41 -6.31 -4.66 15.01
C LYS A 41 -7.79 -4.94 14.73
N GLY A 42 -8.68 -4.09 15.25
CA GLY A 42 -10.13 -4.35 15.28
C GLY A 42 -10.51 -5.53 16.18
N ALA A 43 -11.81 -5.75 16.35
CA ALA A 43 -12.35 -6.72 17.33
C ALA A 43 -11.95 -8.19 17.09
N ARG A 44 -11.52 -8.53 15.87
CA ARG A 44 -11.16 -9.90 15.46
C ARG A 44 -9.75 -9.99 14.85
N ASN A 45 -8.89 -8.98 15.06
CA ASN A 45 -7.56 -8.91 14.45
C ASN A 45 -7.55 -8.89 12.90
N ILE A 46 -8.60 -8.32 12.29
CA ILE A 46 -8.82 -8.28 10.83
C ILE A 46 -9.27 -6.89 10.36
N SER A 47 -8.66 -5.84 10.90
CA SER A 47 -8.82 -4.45 10.45
C SER A 47 -8.12 -4.18 9.11
N SER A 48 -8.33 -2.98 8.57
CA SER A 48 -7.55 -2.45 7.45
C SER A 48 -7.59 -3.32 6.19
N LEU A 49 -8.76 -3.91 5.90
CA LEU A 49 -9.02 -4.72 4.69
C LEU A 49 -9.39 -3.84 3.48
N ILE A 50 -8.61 -2.79 3.22
CA ILE A 50 -8.91 -1.82 2.15
C ILE A 50 -8.91 -2.50 0.76
N GLY A 51 -8.11 -3.56 0.59
CA GLY A 51 -8.08 -4.36 -0.64
C GLY A 51 -9.42 -4.99 -1.00
N HIS A 52 -10.36 -5.13 -0.05
CA HIS A 52 -11.68 -5.70 -0.29
C HIS A 52 -12.82 -4.67 -0.35
N VAL A 53 -12.49 -3.38 -0.33
CA VAL A 53 -13.42 -2.30 -0.70
C VAL A 53 -13.73 -2.44 -2.19
N VAL A 54 -15.01 -2.39 -2.55
CA VAL A 54 -15.45 -2.47 -3.95
C VAL A 54 -15.27 -1.11 -4.61
N VAL A 55 -14.43 -1.04 -5.63
CA VAL A 55 -14.13 0.18 -6.41
C VAL A 55 -14.60 0.10 -7.86
N GLU A 56 -14.89 -1.11 -8.35
CA GLU A 56 -15.38 -1.35 -9.70
C GLU A 56 -16.46 -2.44 -9.66
N PRO A 57 -17.73 -2.13 -9.35
CA PRO A 57 -18.76 -3.14 -9.04
C PRO A 57 -18.92 -4.28 -10.07
N GLU A 58 -18.81 -3.96 -11.35
CA GLU A 58 -18.86 -4.92 -12.47
C GLU A 58 -17.48 -5.45 -12.88
N GLY A 59 -16.50 -5.23 -12.01
CA GLY A 59 -15.10 -5.57 -12.24
C GLY A 59 -14.78 -7.03 -11.97
N PRO A 60 -13.48 -7.34 -11.86
CA PRO A 60 -13.00 -8.71 -11.76
C PRO A 60 -13.41 -9.41 -10.46
N GLU A 61 -13.46 -10.74 -10.50
CA GLU A 61 -13.65 -11.56 -9.30
C GLU A 61 -12.48 -11.41 -8.32
N CYS A 62 -12.82 -11.29 -7.03
CA CYS A 62 -11.88 -11.26 -5.92
C CYS A 62 -11.95 -12.59 -5.16
N ILE A 63 -10.81 -13.01 -4.58
CA ILE A 63 -10.73 -14.22 -3.75
C ILE A 63 -11.67 -14.17 -2.53
N CYS A 64 -12.09 -12.98 -2.08
CA CYS A 64 -13.05 -12.84 -0.99
C CYS A 64 -14.50 -13.20 -1.40
N GLY A 65 -14.75 -13.51 -2.66
CA GLY A 65 -16.07 -13.89 -3.21
C GLY A 65 -16.88 -12.72 -3.78
N LYS A 66 -16.38 -11.49 -3.70
CA LYS A 66 -16.99 -10.31 -4.33
C LYS A 66 -16.41 -10.06 -5.72
N LYS A 67 -17.00 -9.10 -6.44
CA LYS A 67 -16.43 -8.49 -7.64
C LYS A 67 -15.93 -7.08 -7.36
N GLY A 68 -14.92 -6.65 -8.10
CA GLY A 68 -14.52 -5.25 -8.10
C GLY A 68 -13.76 -4.75 -6.89
N CYS A 69 -13.26 -5.67 -6.05
CA CYS A 69 -12.44 -5.28 -4.92
C CYS A 69 -11.17 -4.58 -5.39
N LEU A 70 -10.71 -3.57 -4.64
CA LEU A 70 -9.49 -2.82 -4.97
C LEU A 70 -8.31 -3.73 -5.29
N ASP A 71 -8.04 -4.75 -4.46
CA ASP A 71 -6.99 -5.76 -4.69
C ASP A 71 -7.15 -6.49 -6.03
N ALA A 72 -8.38 -6.83 -6.41
CA ALA A 72 -8.67 -7.49 -7.68
C ALA A 72 -8.47 -6.58 -8.90
N VAL A 73 -8.32 -5.27 -8.70
CA VAL A 73 -8.10 -4.26 -9.74
C VAL A 73 -6.63 -3.80 -9.79
N VAL A 74 -5.97 -3.67 -8.63
CA VAL A 74 -4.66 -2.97 -8.54
C VAL A 74 -3.48 -3.85 -8.15
N SER A 75 -3.68 -5.09 -7.71
CA SER A 75 -2.54 -5.96 -7.36
C SER A 75 -1.70 -6.33 -8.58
N GLU A 76 -0.47 -6.83 -8.37
CA GLU A 76 0.34 -7.36 -9.48
C GLU A 76 -0.39 -8.51 -10.20
N ILE A 77 -1.15 -9.34 -9.49
CA ILE A 77 -2.01 -10.38 -10.09
C ILE A 77 -3.06 -9.77 -11.03
N ALA A 78 -3.68 -8.67 -10.60
CA ALA A 78 -4.68 -7.97 -11.41
C ALA A 78 -4.06 -7.40 -12.70
N ILE A 79 -2.85 -6.83 -12.59
CA ILE A 79 -2.10 -6.29 -13.74
C ILE A 79 -1.68 -7.40 -14.69
N GLU A 80 -1.18 -8.54 -14.19
CA GLU A 80 -0.84 -9.70 -15.03
C GLU A 80 -2.06 -10.23 -15.79
N ARG A 81 -3.22 -10.32 -15.12
CA ARG A 81 -4.46 -10.77 -15.77
C ARG A 81 -4.88 -9.82 -16.90
N GLU A 82 -4.89 -8.51 -16.62
CA GLU A 82 -5.27 -7.51 -17.63
C GLU A 82 -4.28 -7.50 -18.81
N ALA A 83 -2.98 -7.57 -18.53
CA ALA A 83 -1.96 -7.67 -19.57
C ALA A 83 -2.14 -8.91 -20.46
N ARG A 84 -2.48 -10.07 -19.88
CA ARG A 84 -2.77 -11.30 -20.63
C ARG A 84 -4.00 -11.18 -21.52
N HIS A 85 -5.03 -10.48 -21.03
CA HIS A 85 -6.22 -10.16 -21.79
C HIS A 85 -5.88 -9.29 -23.02
N ILE A 86 -5.07 -8.25 -22.82
CA ILE A 86 -4.58 -7.35 -23.89
C ILE A 86 -3.85 -8.12 -24.99
N ILE A 87 -2.99 -9.09 -24.64
CA ILE A 87 -2.24 -9.90 -25.62
C ILE A 87 -2.98 -11.16 -26.10
N GLY A 88 -4.26 -11.35 -25.71
CA GLY A 88 -5.11 -12.43 -26.20
C GLY A 88 -4.75 -13.83 -25.70
N THR A 89 -4.13 -13.95 -24.53
CA THR A 89 -3.76 -15.26 -23.94
C THR A 89 -4.78 -15.75 -22.92
N LYS A 90 -4.86 -17.07 -22.70
CA LYS A 90 -5.83 -17.66 -21.76
C LYS A 90 -5.64 -17.16 -20.33
N GLU A 91 -6.76 -16.86 -19.69
CA GLU A 91 -6.85 -16.48 -18.29
C GLU A 91 -6.64 -17.70 -17.38
N GLY A 92 -5.89 -17.50 -16.29
CA GLY A 92 -5.81 -18.42 -15.16
C GLY A 92 -6.62 -17.86 -13.97
N GLY A 93 -6.93 -18.71 -12.99
CA GLY A 93 -7.49 -18.22 -11.72
C GLY A 93 -6.42 -17.53 -10.86
N PHE A 94 -6.83 -16.84 -9.79
CA PHE A 94 -5.93 -16.19 -8.81
C PHE A 94 -4.73 -17.08 -8.38
N LEU A 95 -4.96 -18.37 -8.16
CA LEU A 95 -3.93 -19.33 -7.77
C LEU A 95 -2.89 -19.60 -8.87
N ALA A 96 -3.27 -19.48 -10.15
CA ALA A 96 -2.36 -19.68 -11.27
C ALA A 96 -1.33 -18.55 -11.36
N TYR A 97 -1.72 -17.34 -10.97
CA TYR A 97 -0.83 -16.19 -11.00
C TYR A 97 0.14 -16.19 -9.80
N ASN A 98 -0.29 -16.61 -8.62
CA ASN A 98 0.48 -16.41 -7.38
C ASN A 98 1.88 -17.05 -7.29
N GLN A 99 2.28 -17.91 -8.22
CA GLN A 99 3.51 -18.70 -8.11
C GLN A 99 4.72 -18.11 -8.87
N ASP A 100 4.49 -17.30 -9.89
CA ASP A 100 5.55 -16.74 -10.74
C ASP A 100 5.31 -15.23 -10.97
N ARG A 101 6.34 -14.43 -10.69
CA ARG A 101 6.35 -12.96 -10.84
C ARG A 101 7.06 -12.50 -12.11
N THR A 102 7.69 -13.41 -12.86
CA THR A 102 8.50 -13.10 -14.05
C THR A 102 7.70 -12.30 -15.08
N PHE A 103 6.44 -12.66 -15.30
CA PHE A 103 5.57 -11.96 -16.25
C PHE A 103 5.24 -10.53 -15.79
N PHE A 104 4.99 -10.30 -14.49
CA PHE A 104 4.85 -8.95 -13.96
C PHE A 104 6.12 -8.11 -14.18
N ASP A 105 7.30 -8.68 -13.95
CA ASP A 105 8.57 -7.99 -14.18
C ASP A 105 8.79 -7.63 -15.66
N GLU A 106 8.38 -8.50 -16.59
CA GLU A 106 8.36 -8.19 -18.03
C GLU A 106 7.45 -6.99 -18.35
N ILE A 107 6.24 -6.95 -17.76
CA ILE A 107 5.30 -5.83 -17.94
C ILE A 107 5.89 -4.53 -17.40
N VAL A 108 6.49 -4.55 -16.20
CA VAL A 108 7.15 -3.40 -15.58
C VAL A 108 8.29 -2.90 -16.47
N ASN A 109 9.15 -3.81 -16.97
CA ASN A 109 10.27 -3.45 -17.83
C ASN A 109 9.78 -2.85 -19.15
N ALA A 110 8.76 -3.43 -19.76
CA ALA A 110 8.18 -2.90 -20.99
C ALA A 110 7.57 -1.51 -20.78
N ALA A 111 6.87 -1.26 -19.68
CA ALA A 111 6.38 0.07 -19.33
C ALA A 111 7.53 1.08 -19.15
N LYS A 112 8.59 0.71 -18.42
CA LYS A 112 9.80 1.55 -18.25
C LYS A 112 10.54 1.81 -19.56
N SER A 113 10.44 0.91 -20.53
CA SER A 113 10.99 1.08 -21.88
C SER A 113 10.08 1.91 -22.81
N GLY A 114 8.97 2.46 -22.32
CA GLY A 114 8.11 3.35 -23.09
C GLY A 114 6.92 2.66 -23.79
N ASN A 115 6.58 1.41 -23.43
CA ASN A 115 5.38 0.78 -23.97
C ASN A 115 4.11 1.48 -23.43
N GLU A 116 3.45 2.24 -24.31
CA GLU A 116 2.28 3.06 -23.95
C GLU A 116 1.11 2.24 -23.38
N THR A 117 0.91 1.02 -23.88
CA THR A 117 -0.17 0.13 -23.40
C THR A 117 0.01 -0.23 -21.93
N TYR A 118 1.23 -0.59 -21.53
CA TYR A 118 1.51 -0.91 -20.13
C TYR A 118 1.63 0.33 -19.25
N ILE A 119 2.10 1.45 -19.77
CA ILE A 119 2.06 2.74 -19.05
C ILE A 119 0.61 3.08 -18.70
N GLU A 120 -0.32 2.97 -19.64
CA GLU A 120 -1.72 3.26 -19.39
C GLU A 120 -2.35 2.29 -18.37
N LEU A 121 -1.95 1.01 -18.41
CA LEU A 121 -2.34 0.03 -17.40
C LEU A 121 -1.91 0.43 -15.98
N PHE A 122 -0.66 0.90 -15.83
CA PHE A 122 -0.14 1.38 -14.56
C PHE A 122 -0.74 2.74 -14.13
N LYS A 123 -1.09 3.62 -15.07
CA LYS A 123 -1.86 4.84 -14.76
C LYS A 123 -3.24 4.49 -14.22
N ARG A 124 -3.99 3.60 -14.89
CA ARG A 124 -5.29 3.10 -14.38
C ARG A 124 -5.16 2.55 -12.96
N ARG A 125 -4.10 1.77 -12.69
CA ARG A 125 -3.78 1.28 -11.33
C ARG A 125 -3.60 2.44 -10.34
N GLY A 126 -2.76 3.42 -10.67
CA GLY A 126 -2.54 4.61 -9.86
C GLY A 126 -3.82 5.37 -9.55
N ASN A 127 -4.68 5.56 -10.55
CA ASN A 127 -5.97 6.25 -10.41
C ASN A 127 -6.88 5.60 -9.36
N TYR A 128 -7.03 4.26 -9.39
CA TYR A 128 -7.82 3.52 -8.40
C TYR A 128 -7.20 3.59 -7.00
N ILE A 129 -5.88 3.49 -6.88
CA ILE A 129 -5.19 3.61 -5.59
C ILE A 129 -5.42 5.01 -4.99
N GLY A 130 -5.25 6.07 -5.79
CA GLY A 130 -5.41 7.45 -5.34
C GLY A 130 -6.84 7.73 -4.86
N LYS A 131 -7.84 7.30 -5.62
CA LYS A 131 -9.26 7.37 -5.22
C LYS A 131 -9.53 6.62 -3.92
N ALA A 132 -9.05 5.39 -3.80
CA ALA A 132 -9.28 4.58 -2.61
C ALA A 132 -8.65 5.20 -1.36
N ILE A 133 -7.43 5.75 -1.48
CA ILE A 133 -6.77 6.47 -0.39
C ILE A 133 -7.55 7.74 -0.01
N ALA A 134 -8.04 8.50 -1.00
CA ALA A 134 -8.87 9.68 -0.76
C ALA A 134 -10.13 9.33 0.06
N GLU A 135 -10.84 8.26 -0.29
CA GLU A 135 -12.00 7.80 0.48
C GLU A 135 -11.65 7.38 1.92
N ILE A 136 -10.46 6.79 2.12
CA ILE A 136 -10.01 6.41 3.46
C ILE A 136 -9.71 7.64 4.32
N ILE A 137 -9.03 8.66 3.78
CA ILE A 137 -8.73 9.87 4.56
C ILE A 137 -9.98 10.66 4.91
N ASN A 138 -11.03 10.57 4.08
CA ASN A 138 -12.33 11.16 4.40
C ASN A 138 -12.97 10.53 5.66
N LEU A 139 -12.54 9.32 6.04
CA LEU A 139 -13.01 8.60 7.22
C LEU A 139 -12.06 8.70 8.41
N VAL A 140 -10.76 8.78 8.17
CA VAL A 140 -9.72 8.77 9.21
C VAL A 140 -8.62 9.75 8.86
N ASP A 141 -8.41 10.74 9.74
CA ASP A 141 -7.35 11.72 9.59
C ASP A 141 -5.99 11.14 10.07
N PHE A 142 -5.00 11.19 9.19
CA PHE A 142 -3.67 10.60 9.40
C PHE A 142 -2.57 11.66 9.29
N GLU A 143 -1.44 11.47 9.97
CA GLU A 143 -0.29 12.37 9.80
C GLU A 143 0.40 12.17 8.44
N VAL A 144 0.39 10.93 7.95
CA VAL A 144 1.03 10.53 6.70
C VAL A 144 0.40 9.25 6.15
N ILE A 145 0.55 9.03 4.85
CA ILE A 145 0.30 7.74 4.20
C ILE A 145 1.63 7.20 3.70
N ILE A 146 1.98 5.98 4.09
CA ILE A 146 3.19 5.30 3.63
C ILE A 146 2.77 4.27 2.60
N LEU A 147 3.19 4.48 1.36
CA LEU A 147 2.87 3.61 0.23
C LEU A 147 4.13 2.86 -0.21
N SER A 148 4.07 1.54 -0.18
CA SER A 148 5.17 0.68 -0.61
C SER A 148 4.84 0.01 -1.94
N TYR A 149 5.86 -0.12 -2.79
CA TYR A 149 5.87 -0.88 -4.06
C TYR A 149 5.11 -0.26 -5.26
N LEU A 150 5.28 1.05 -5.49
CA LEU A 150 5.00 1.68 -6.79
C LEU A 150 6.29 2.07 -7.50
N ASN A 151 6.54 1.51 -8.68
CA ASN A 151 7.84 1.58 -9.37
C ASN A 151 7.76 2.20 -10.77
N ILE A 152 6.60 2.74 -11.15
CA ILE A 152 6.36 3.45 -12.41
C ILE A 152 6.05 4.91 -12.09
N LYS A 153 6.68 5.84 -12.82
CA LYS A 153 6.60 7.28 -12.52
C LYS A 153 5.21 7.83 -12.83
N GLU A 154 4.66 7.45 -13.98
CA GLU A 154 3.36 7.89 -14.50
C GLU A 154 2.23 7.40 -13.58
N GLU A 155 2.36 6.18 -13.06
CA GLU A 155 1.48 5.65 -12.03
C GLU A 155 1.50 6.49 -10.76
N TRP A 156 2.69 6.85 -10.27
CA TRP A 156 2.81 7.68 -9.06
C TRP A 156 2.15 9.05 -9.27
N GLN A 157 2.34 9.66 -10.44
CA GLN A 157 1.72 10.94 -10.79
C GLN A 157 0.20 10.83 -10.83
N GLU A 158 -0.33 9.86 -11.56
CA GLU A 158 -1.77 9.61 -11.67
C GLU A 158 -2.42 9.31 -10.31
N MET A 159 -1.72 8.55 -9.45
CA MET A 159 -2.17 8.28 -8.09
C MET A 159 -2.26 9.55 -7.25
N GLN A 160 -1.26 10.44 -7.31
CA GLN A 160 -1.27 11.71 -6.58
C GLN A 160 -2.36 12.65 -7.10
N GLU A 161 -2.55 12.72 -8.42
CA GLU A 161 -3.60 13.53 -9.05
C GLU A 161 -4.99 13.05 -8.64
N ALA A 162 -5.22 11.74 -8.67
CA ALA A 162 -6.47 11.14 -8.21
C ALA A 162 -6.67 11.37 -6.69
N TYR A 163 -5.63 11.17 -5.88
CA TYR A 163 -5.70 11.45 -4.45
C TYR A 163 -6.12 12.90 -4.17
N GLN A 164 -5.47 13.88 -4.81
CA GLN A 164 -5.80 15.29 -4.63
C GLN A 164 -7.21 15.63 -5.08
N THR A 165 -7.65 15.07 -6.22
CA THR A 165 -8.94 15.38 -6.82
C THR A 165 -10.12 14.85 -5.99
N TYR A 166 -9.97 13.67 -5.39
CA TYR A 166 -11.07 12.98 -4.69
C TYR A 166 -11.04 13.17 -3.17
N SER A 167 -9.97 13.75 -2.62
CA SER A 167 -9.89 14.04 -1.19
C SER A 167 -10.79 15.20 -0.83
N TYR A 168 -11.55 15.05 0.26
CA TYR A 168 -12.40 16.11 0.74
C TYR A 168 -11.54 17.24 1.35
N GLN A 169 -11.73 18.47 0.85
CA GLN A 169 -11.06 19.66 1.37
C GLN A 169 -12.10 20.75 1.67
N ILE A 170 -12.00 21.35 2.85
CA ILE A 170 -12.68 22.61 3.16
C ILE A 170 -11.60 23.67 3.37
N ASP A 171 -11.59 24.66 2.47
CA ASP A 171 -10.71 25.82 2.58
C ASP A 171 -10.81 26.45 3.98
N GLY A 172 -9.67 26.52 4.67
CA GLY A 172 -9.56 27.14 6.00
C GLY A 172 -9.90 26.24 7.19
N MET A 173 -10.32 24.98 6.99
CA MET A 173 -10.61 24.04 8.10
C MET A 173 -9.73 22.79 8.11
N THR A 174 -9.44 22.18 6.96
CA THR A 174 -8.84 20.84 6.90
C THR A 174 -7.31 20.81 6.85
N GLY A 175 -6.63 21.96 6.93
CA GLY A 175 -5.18 22.03 6.75
C GLY A 175 -4.73 21.49 5.38
N SER A 176 -3.45 21.13 5.25
CA SER A 176 -2.95 20.41 4.07
C SER A 176 -3.24 18.91 4.18
N LEU A 177 -3.60 18.27 3.06
CA LEU A 177 -3.79 16.82 3.01
C LEU A 177 -2.56 16.06 3.55
N PRO A 178 -2.75 14.90 4.19
CA PRO A 178 -1.66 14.03 4.57
C PRO A 178 -0.79 13.71 3.35
N LYS A 179 0.53 13.80 3.51
CA LYS A 179 1.46 13.47 2.42
C LYS A 179 1.47 11.96 2.18
N ILE A 180 1.54 11.56 0.92
CA ILE A 180 1.84 10.19 0.54
C ILE A 180 3.35 10.09 0.29
N ILE A 181 4.04 9.26 1.07
CA ILE A 181 5.48 9.02 0.96
C ILE A 181 5.77 7.56 0.57
N SER A 182 6.91 7.33 -0.05
CA SER A 182 7.38 5.99 -0.36
C SER A 182 7.91 5.31 0.91
N GLY A 183 7.57 4.04 1.10
CA GLY A 183 8.07 3.24 2.22
C GLY A 183 9.57 2.95 2.14
N THR A 184 10.16 2.68 3.30
CA THR A 184 11.58 2.36 3.48
C THR A 184 11.93 0.97 2.96
N PHE A 185 11.07 -0.02 3.27
CA PHE A 185 11.38 -1.43 3.08
C PHE A 185 11.02 -1.92 1.68
N LYS A 186 12.05 -2.20 0.89
CA LYS A 186 11.97 -2.86 -0.41
C LYS A 186 12.22 -4.37 -0.28
N GLU A 187 12.19 -5.08 -1.41
CA GLU A 187 12.28 -6.54 -1.46
C GLU A 187 13.58 -7.06 -0.84
N GLU A 188 14.64 -6.27 -0.90
CA GLU A 188 15.96 -6.62 -0.36
C GLU A 188 16.02 -6.55 1.18
N GLN A 189 15.07 -5.88 1.83
CA GLN A 189 15.05 -5.64 3.28
C GLN A 189 13.94 -6.43 4.00
N LEU A 190 13.32 -7.40 3.31
CA LEU A 190 12.21 -8.20 3.84
C LEU A 190 12.55 -8.96 5.12
N SER A 191 13.82 -9.32 5.34
CA SER A 191 14.27 -10.02 6.54
C SER A 191 14.09 -9.20 7.82
N MET A 192 14.08 -7.86 7.73
CA MET A 192 13.83 -6.97 8.87
C MET A 192 12.35 -6.84 9.22
N VAL A 193 11.45 -7.14 8.29
CA VAL A 193 10.01 -6.95 8.50
C VAL A 193 9.46 -7.86 9.61
N PRO A 194 9.80 -9.15 9.69
CA PRO A 194 9.41 -10.00 10.80
C PRO A 194 10.02 -9.61 12.15
N SER A 195 11.27 -9.09 12.17
CA SER A 195 11.94 -8.75 13.43
C SER A 195 11.25 -7.60 14.15
N ALA A 196 10.59 -6.70 13.40
CA ALA A 196 9.79 -5.61 13.97
C ALA A 196 8.67 -6.10 14.89
N ILE A 197 8.10 -7.30 14.67
CA ILE A 197 7.09 -7.88 15.56
C ILE A 197 7.70 -8.23 16.92
N VAL A 198 8.93 -8.75 16.92
CA VAL A 198 9.64 -9.13 18.14
C VAL A 198 9.98 -7.88 18.95
N VAL A 199 10.53 -6.86 18.27
CA VAL A 199 10.83 -5.56 18.89
C VAL A 199 9.57 -4.92 19.46
N ASP A 200 8.48 -4.85 18.68
CA ASP A 200 7.21 -4.31 19.14
C ASP A 200 6.72 -5.01 20.41
N ARG A 201 6.74 -6.35 20.43
CA ARG A 201 6.28 -7.13 21.58
C ARG A 201 7.15 -6.96 22.83
N MET A 202 8.45 -6.69 22.67
CA MET A 202 9.36 -6.48 23.80
C MET A 202 9.25 -5.07 24.39
N PHE A 203 8.88 -4.08 23.56
CA PHE A 203 9.03 -2.67 23.90
C PHE A 203 7.72 -1.86 23.85
N SER A 204 6.59 -2.44 23.45
CA SER A 204 5.29 -1.76 23.32
C SER A 204 4.76 -1.15 24.61
N ASP A 205 5.15 -1.71 25.75
CA ASP A 205 4.66 -1.32 27.08
C ASP A 205 5.60 -0.34 27.79
N LEU A 206 6.77 -0.06 27.20
CA LEU A 206 7.83 0.70 27.86
C LEU A 206 7.88 2.19 27.47
N ASP A 207 6.93 2.66 26.66
CA ASP A 207 6.84 4.05 26.15
C ASP A 207 8.19 4.62 25.69
N ILE A 208 9.03 3.74 25.13
CA ILE A 208 10.44 4.03 24.83
C ILE A 208 10.56 5.10 23.75
N ARG A 209 9.53 5.34 22.94
CA ARG A 209 9.57 6.39 21.93
C ARG A 209 9.29 7.78 22.48
N ASP A 210 8.40 7.91 23.44
CA ASP A 210 8.14 9.21 24.10
C ASP A 210 9.36 9.66 24.93
N ASN A 211 10.20 8.72 25.40
CA ASN A 211 11.39 9.02 26.20
C ASN A 211 12.75 8.82 25.51
N ALA A 212 12.87 8.05 24.41
CA ALA A 212 14.17 7.59 23.88
C ALA A 212 14.30 7.55 22.34
N ALA A 213 13.41 8.18 21.57
CA ALA A 213 13.52 8.24 20.11
C ALA A 213 14.85 8.86 19.60
N GLY A 214 15.57 9.59 20.46
CA GLY A 214 16.92 10.10 20.19
C GLY A 214 18.06 9.09 20.37
N GLU A 215 17.98 8.19 21.35
CA GLU A 215 19.13 7.38 21.80
C GLU A 215 19.27 6.05 21.07
N LEU A 216 18.17 5.38 20.70
CA LEU A 216 18.25 4.11 19.96
C LEU A 216 18.88 4.28 18.55
N ARG A 217 18.79 5.49 17.98
CA ARG A 217 19.39 5.86 16.68
C ARG A 217 20.92 5.86 16.68
N ALA A 218 21.55 5.96 17.85
CA ALA A 218 23.00 5.94 18.00
C ALA A 218 23.58 4.51 18.09
N VAL A 219 22.74 3.51 18.41
CA VAL A 219 23.18 2.13 18.67
C VAL A 219 23.06 1.23 17.44
N LEU A 220 22.23 1.59 16.46
CA LEU A 220 21.94 0.78 15.26
C LEU A 220 22.58 1.33 13.96
N LYS A 221 23.50 2.29 14.04
CA LYS A 221 24.38 2.72 12.94
C LYS A 221 25.79 2.20 13.17
#